data_AF-A0A3C1WKL2-F1
#
_entry.id   AF-A0A3C1WKL2-F1
#
_cell.length_a   1.000
_cell.length_b   1.000
_cell.length_c   1.000
_cell.angle_alpha   90.00
_cell.angle_beta   90.00
_cell.angle_gamma   90.00
#
_symmetry.space_group_name_H-M   'P 1'
#
loop_
_entity.id
_entity.type
_entity.pdbx_description
1 polymer ?
#
loop_
_entity_poly.entity_id
_entity_poly.type
_entity_poly.pdbx_seq_one_letter_code
_entity_poly.pdbx_strand_id
1 'polypeptide(L)' 'DGVDEGLTASKAGILKGDIIIKIGEFAISDIYAYMKALGAYKKGDTTTIVVKRGAEEKSLTATF' A
#
# COMPACT_ATOMS: atom_id res chain seq x y z
N ASP A 1 17.21 -5.66 3.56
CA ASP A 1 16.85 -5.63 2.13
C ASP A 1 15.39 -5.96 1.92
N GLY A 2 14.65 -5.10 1.21
CA GLY A 2 13.22 -5.30 0.91
C GLY A 2 12.34 -4.05 1.00
N VAL A 3 12.92 -2.85 1.14
CA VAL A 3 12.17 -1.60 1.06
C VAL A 3 12.89 -0.75 0.02
N ASP A 4 12.42 -0.80 -1.23
CA ASP A 4 12.81 0.17 -2.23
C ASP A 4 12.42 1.55 -1.68
N GLU A 5 13.44 2.35 -1.35
CA GLU A 5 13.34 3.68 -0.73
C GLU A 5 12.48 4.68 -1.54
N GLY A 6 12.05 4.32 -2.75
CA GLY A 6 11.16 5.10 -3.60
C GLY A 6 9.66 5.02 -3.27
N LEU A 7 9.16 3.92 -2.71
CA LEU A 7 7.73 3.67 -2.46
C LEU A 7 7.44 3.77 -0.97
N THR A 8 7.61 4.93 -0.33
CA THR A 8 7.76 4.99 1.13
C THR A 8 6.49 4.61 1.93
N ALA A 9 6.17 3.32 1.98
CA ALA A 9 5.18 2.70 2.85
C ALA A 9 5.45 3.04 4.33
N SER A 10 6.73 3.19 4.69
CA SER A 10 7.16 3.69 6.00
C SER A 10 6.70 5.11 6.30
N LYS A 11 6.46 5.98 5.30
CA LYS A 11 5.89 7.32 5.53
C LYS A 11 4.38 7.29 5.75
N ALA A 12 3.70 6.25 5.25
CA ALA A 12 2.26 6.06 5.40
C ALA A 12 1.86 5.43 6.75
N GLY A 13 2.81 5.16 7.65
CA GLY A 13 2.52 4.51 8.93
C GLY A 13 2.20 3.01 8.81
N ILE A 14 2.62 2.37 7.71
CA ILE A 14 2.54 0.92 7.53
C ILE A 14 3.56 0.27 8.46
N LEU A 15 3.09 -0.68 9.27
CA LEU A 15 3.91 -1.40 10.24
C LEU A 15 4.17 -2.83 9.77
N LYS A 16 5.23 -3.42 10.30
CA LYS A 16 5.49 -4.85 10.10
C LYS A 16 4.30 -5.66 10.61
N GLY A 17 3.79 -6.56 9.76
CA GLY A 17 2.61 -7.38 10.06
C GLY A 17 1.31 -6.85 9.46
N ASP A 18 1.32 -5.65 8.86
CA ASP A 18 0.19 -5.17 8.07
C ASP A 18 0.07 -5.96 6.77
N ILE A 19 -1.16 -6.34 6.42
CA ILE A 19 -1.50 -6.98 5.15
C ILE A 19 -2.24 -5.96 4.29
N ILE A 20 -1.68 -5.58 3.15
CA ILE A 20 -2.34 -4.66 2.23
C ILE A 20 -3.49 -5.39 1.54
N ILE A 21 -4.71 -4.84 1.67
CA ILE A 21 -5.93 -5.41 1.07
C ILE A 21 -6.54 -4.49 0.00
N LYS A 22 -6.17 -3.20 -0.03
CA LYS A 22 -6.62 -2.25 -1.05
C LYS A 22 -5.63 -1.11 -1.24
N ILE A 23 -5.47 -0.63 -2.47
CA ILE A 23 -4.70 0.57 -2.83
C ILE A 23 -5.59 1.44 -3.72
N GLY A 24 -6.00 2.60 -3.22
CA GLY A 24 -6.99 3.46 -3.85
C GLY A 24 -8.28 2.70 -4.13
N GLU A 25 -8.56 2.48 -5.41
CA GLU A 25 -9.73 1.72 -5.87
C GLU A 25 -9.42 0.24 -6.15
N PHE A 26 -8.13 -0.14 -6.18
CA PHE A 26 -7.68 -1.48 -6.50
C PHE A 26 -7.72 -2.39 -5.27
N ALA A 27 -8.56 -3.42 -5.29
CA ALA A 27 -8.51 -4.48 -4.29
C ALA A 27 -7.27 -5.37 -4.52
N ILE A 28 -6.53 -5.64 -3.45
CA ILE A 28 -5.30 -6.44 -3.49
C ILE A 28 -5.61 -7.84 -2.96
N SER A 29 -5.86 -8.78 -3.87
CA SER A 29 -6.07 -10.19 -3.56
C SER A 29 -4.79 -11.03 -3.69
N ASP A 30 -3.85 -10.56 -4.50
CA ASP A 30 -2.62 -11.26 -4.84
C ASP A 30 -1.51 -10.28 -5.27
N ILE A 31 -0.33 -10.83 -5.55
CA ILE A 31 0.85 -10.06 -5.92
C ILE A 31 0.73 -9.39 -7.29
N TYR A 32 -0.06 -9.92 -8.23
CA TYR A 32 -0.27 -9.32 -9.55
C TYR A 32 -1.19 -8.11 -9.46
N ALA A 33 -2.26 -8.20 -8.65
CA ALA A 33 -3.13 -7.08 -8.33
C ALA A 33 -2.33 -5.95 -7.66
N TYR A 34 -1.43 -6.30 -6.74
CA TYR A 34 -0.51 -5.35 -6.12
C TYR A 34 0.37 -4.64 -7.16
N MET A 35 1.07 -5.38 -8.02
CA MET A 35 1.93 -4.79 -9.05
C MET A 35 1.14 -3.93 -10.05
N LYS A 36 -0.07 -4.33 -10.42
CA LYS A 36 -0.95 -3.56 -11.30
C LYS A 36 -1.39 -2.25 -10.64
N ALA A 37 -1.76 -2.29 -9.36
CA ALA A 37 -2.12 -1.09 -8.61
C ALA A 37 -0.93 -0.14 -8.50
N LEU A 38 0.26 -0.65 -8.17
CA LEU A 38 1.49 0.16 -8.13
C LEU A 38 1.76 0.84 -9.47
N GLY A 39 1.65 0.10 -10.59
CA GLY A 39 1.89 0.62 -11.92
C GLY A 39 0.84 1.65 -12.40
N ALA A 40 -0.32 1.73 -11.75
CA ALA A 40 -1.33 2.74 -12.04
C ALA A 40 -0.99 4.11 -11.45
N TYR A 41 -0.12 4.17 -10.45
CA TYR A 41 0.30 5.41 -9.80
C TYR A 41 1.71 5.83 -10.24
N LYS A 42 1.95 7.14 -10.26
CA LYS A 42 3.24 7.73 -10.56
C LYS A 42 3.86 8.30 -9.29
N LYS A 43 5.17 8.51 -9.34
CA LYS A 43 5.91 9.20 -8.29
C LYS A 43 5.29 10.57 -8.03
N GLY A 44 4.93 10.84 -6.79
CA GLY A 44 4.23 12.04 -6.31
C GLY A 44 2.71 11.87 -6.15
N ASP A 45 2.12 10.80 -6.70
CA ASP A 45 0.69 10.55 -6.54
C ASP A 45 0.38 10.11 -5.12
N THR A 46 -0.73 10.61 -4.58
CA THR A 46 -1.19 10.24 -3.23
C THR A 46 -2.48 9.44 -3.33
N THR A 47 -2.54 8.31 -2.64
CA THR A 47 -3.72 7.45 -2.59
C THR A 47 -3.94 6.89 -1.19
N THR A 48 -5.09 6.27 -0.96
CA THR A 48 -5.42 5.61 0.31
C THR A 48 -5.12 4.13 0.20
N ILE A 49 -4.27 3.61 1.07
CA ILE A 49 -3.99 2.19 1.23
C ILE A 49 -4.80 1.66 2.41
N VAL A 50 -5.56 0.59 2.21
CA VAL A 50 -6.22 -0.13 3.30
C VAL A 50 -5.38 -1.33 3.65
N VAL A 51 -5.01 -1.40 4.93
CA VAL A 51 -4.25 -2.50 5.51
C VAL A 51 -5.07 -3.20 6.57
N LYS A 52 -4.87 -4.50 6.72
CA LYS A 52 -5.37 -5.29 7.83
C LYS A 52 -4.25 -5.47 8.85
N ARG A 53 -4.45 -4.92 10.05
CA ARG A 53 -3.54 -5.02 11.19
C ARG A 53 -4.17 -5.97 12.23
N GLY A 54 -3.82 -7.24 12.15
CA GLY A 54 -4.47 -8.28 12.94
C GLY A 54 -5.92 -8.48 12.50
N ALA A 55 -6.88 -8.13 13.37
CA ALA A 55 -8.31 -8.22 13.07
C ALA A 55 -8.92 -6.92 12.54
N GLU A 56 -8.22 -5.79 12.68
CA GLU A 56 -8.74 -4.47 12.31
C GLU A 56 -8.29 -4.06 10.91
N GLU A 57 -9.13 -3.30 10.21
CA GLU A 57 -8.78 -2.63 8.97
C GLU A 57 -8.45 -1.16 9.25
N LYS A 58 -7.36 -0.67 8.65
CA LYS A 58 -6.92 0.72 8.77
C LYS A 58 -6.68 1.31 7.40
N SER A 59 -7.21 2.50 7.19
CA SER A 59 -6.95 3.30 6.00
C SER A 59 -5.79 4.26 6.29
N LEU A 60 -4.77 4.21 5.44
CA LEU A 60 -3.55 4.98 5.54
C LEU A 60 -3.34 5.73 4.23
N THR A 61 -3.01 7.01 4.30
CA THR A 61 -2.69 7.79 3.09
C THR A 61 -1.20 7.61 2.78
N ALA A 62 -0.90 7.23 1.54
CA ALA A 62 0.46 7.01 1.05
C ALA A 62 0.72 7.81 -0.22
N THR A 63 1.94 8.33 -0.34
CA THR A 63 2.44 8.98 -1.56
C THR A 63 3.49 8.09 -2.21
N PHE A 64 3.34 7.87 -3.52
CA PHE A 64 4.16 6.99 -4.36
C PHE A 64 5.39 7.70 -4.92
#